data_AF-A0A094F257-F1
#
_entry.id   AF-A0A094F257-F1
#
_cell.length_a   1.000
_cell.length_b   1.000
_cell.length_c   1.000
_cell.angle_alpha   90.00
_cell.angle_beta   90.00
_cell.angle_gamma   90.00
#
_symmetry.space_group_name_H-M   'P 1'
#
loop_
_entity.id
_entity.type
_entity.pdbx_description
1 polymer ?
#
loop_
_entity_poly.entity_id
_entity_poly.type
_entity_poly.pdbx_seq_one_letter_code
_entity_poly.pdbx_strand_id
1 'polypeptide(L)'
;LYYDGCAMIVINGRIVAQGSQFSLNDVETVIATVDIEEVRSYRSQKSRALQATKSPVYERVEVNFSLSSDPEGLDLRVRPSPEIAIKYHLPEEEIAYGPACWLWDYLRRSSSGGFFLPLSGGVDSCAAAVLVHSMLVPSFPYAPFFPC
;
A
#
# COMPACT_ATOMS: atom_id res chain seq x y z
N LEU A 1 7.80 -15.56 4.25
CA LEU A 1 7.55 -14.53 3.22
C LEU A 1 6.77 -13.41 3.88
N TYR A 2 7.21 -12.16 3.74
CA TYR A 2 6.49 -10.99 4.22
C TYR A 2 5.95 -10.24 3.00
N TYR A 3 4.72 -9.73 3.11
CA TYR A 3 4.09 -8.94 2.06
C TYR A 3 4.17 -7.48 2.47
N ASP A 4 4.89 -6.69 1.69
CA ASP A 4 5.21 -5.29 1.99
C ASP A 4 3.98 -4.38 1.96
N GLY A 5 2.97 -4.71 1.16
CA GLY A 5 1.70 -4.00 1.12
C GLY A 5 1.89 -2.57 0.64
N CYS A 6 1.83 -2.34 -0.67
CA CYS A 6 1.90 -0.99 -1.24
C CYS A 6 0.74 -0.81 -2.22
N ALA A 7 -0.49 -0.75 -1.67
CA ALA A 7 -1.67 -0.54 -2.48
C ALA A 7 -1.64 0.85 -3.10
N MET A 8 -1.84 0.95 -4.41
CA MET A 8 -1.76 2.23 -5.13
C MET A 8 -2.94 2.43 -6.07
N ILE A 9 -3.34 3.68 -6.22
CA ILE A 9 -4.32 4.12 -7.21
C ILE A 9 -3.59 4.99 -8.24
N VAL A 10 -3.56 4.54 -9.48
CA VAL A 10 -2.84 5.18 -10.60
C VAL A 10 -3.78 5.47 -11.75
N ILE A 11 -3.83 6.73 -12.19
CA ILE A 11 -4.69 7.19 -13.28
C ILE A 11 -3.84 7.97 -14.31
N ASN A 12 -3.95 7.60 -15.59
CA ASN A 12 -3.24 8.24 -16.70
C ASN A 12 -1.71 8.36 -16.51
N GLY A 13 -1.11 7.46 -15.70
CA GLY A 13 0.32 7.46 -15.38
C GLY A 13 0.71 8.32 -14.16
N ARG A 14 -0.26 8.94 -13.48
CA ARG A 14 -0.08 9.71 -12.25
C ARG A 14 -0.56 8.90 -11.05
N ILE A 15 0.16 8.99 -9.94
CA ILE A 15 -0.24 8.33 -8.69
C ILE A 15 -1.12 9.29 -7.91
N VAL A 16 -2.28 8.81 -7.49
CA VAL A 16 -3.31 9.63 -6.83
C VAL A 16 -3.48 9.22 -5.37
N ALA A 17 -3.15 7.97 -5.04
CA ALA A 17 -3.06 7.52 -3.67
C ALA A 17 -2.06 6.35 -3.56
N GLN A 18 -1.33 6.31 -2.45
CA GLN A 18 -0.34 5.29 -2.11
C GLN A 18 -0.52 4.91 -0.64
N GLY A 19 -0.64 3.60 -0.37
CA GLY A 19 -0.69 3.05 0.99
C GLY A 19 0.69 2.92 1.63
N SER A 20 0.73 2.64 2.92
CA SER A 20 1.98 2.50 3.67
C SER A 20 2.69 1.19 3.34
N GLN A 21 3.97 1.28 2.94
CA GLN A 21 4.83 0.11 2.77
C GLN A 21 5.37 -0.31 4.14
N PHE A 22 5.24 -1.59 4.48
CA PHE A 22 5.54 -2.17 5.79
C PHE A 22 4.70 -1.53 6.89
N SER A 23 3.53 -2.11 7.19
CA SER A 23 2.61 -1.59 8.22
C SER A 23 2.31 -2.66 9.26
N LEU A 24 2.10 -2.23 10.51
CA LEU A 24 1.59 -3.10 11.58
C LEU A 24 0.06 -3.10 11.67
N ASN A 25 -0.60 -2.26 10.84
CA ASN A 25 -2.05 -2.22 10.78
C ASN A 25 -2.57 -3.51 10.15
N ASP A 26 -3.52 -4.16 10.82
CA ASP A 26 -4.15 -5.39 10.29
C ASP A 26 -4.90 -5.13 8.97
N VAL A 27 -5.45 -3.92 8.79
CA VAL A 27 -6.13 -3.50 7.57
C VAL A 27 -5.81 -2.02 7.29
N GLU A 28 -5.37 -1.73 6.07
CA GLU A 28 -5.23 -0.37 5.55
C GLU A 28 -6.12 -0.21 4.32
N THR A 29 -6.85 0.91 4.24
CA THR A 29 -7.69 1.24 3.07
C THR A 29 -7.29 2.58 2.49
N VAL A 30 -7.09 2.59 1.18
CA VAL A 30 -6.67 3.76 0.42
C VAL A 30 -7.82 4.12 -0.54
N ILE A 31 -8.28 5.37 -0.48
CA ILE A 31 -9.42 5.87 -1.26
C ILE A 31 -8.95 7.05 -2.09
N ALA A 32 -9.40 7.12 -3.34
CA ALA A 32 -9.22 8.27 -4.20
C ALA A 32 -10.52 8.55 -4.97
N THR A 33 -10.81 9.83 -5.18
CA THR A 33 -11.89 10.26 -6.05
C THR A 33 -11.33 10.55 -7.44
N VAL A 34 -11.95 9.98 -8.47
CA VAL A 34 -11.42 9.97 -9.83
C VAL A 34 -12.49 10.42 -10.81
N ASP A 35 -12.12 11.27 -11.75
CA ASP A 35 -12.98 11.63 -12.88
C ASP A 35 -12.74 10.66 -14.05
N ILE A 36 -13.79 9.93 -14.44
CA ILE A 36 -13.76 8.95 -15.52
C ILE A 36 -13.73 9.64 -16.90
N GLU A 37 -14.25 10.87 -17.01
CA GLU A 37 -14.23 11.63 -18.26
C GLU A 37 -12.81 12.13 -18.59
N GLU A 38 -11.97 12.37 -17.58
CA GLU A 38 -10.53 12.63 -17.78
C GLU A 38 -9.83 11.41 -18.44
N VAL A 39 -10.17 10.19 -18.02
CA VAL A 39 -9.61 8.96 -18.62
C VAL A 39 -10.06 8.79 -20.07
N ARG A 40 -11.34 9.09 -20.37
CA ARG A 40 -11.89 9.02 -21.72
C ARG A 40 -11.23 10.04 -22.65
N SER A 41 -11.13 11.29 -22.21
CA SER A 41 -10.49 12.37 -22.97
C SER A 41 -8.99 12.09 -23.20
N TYR A 42 -8.24 11.65 -22.18
CA TYR A 42 -6.83 11.28 -22.30
C TYR A 42 -6.61 10.16 -23.35
N ARG A 43 -7.47 9.15 -23.36
CA ARG A 43 -7.42 8.05 -24.34
C ARG A 43 -7.84 8.48 -25.75
N SER A 44 -8.68 9.51 -25.90
CA SER A 44 -9.04 10.05 -27.21
C SER A 44 -7.91 10.88 -27.85
N GLN A 45 -7.05 11.51 -27.05
CA GLN A 45 -5.92 12.30 -27.52
C GLN A 45 -4.75 11.45 -28.04
N LYS A 46 -4.48 10.31 -27.39
CA LYS A 46 -3.53 9.32 -27.90
C LYS A 46 -4.22 8.50 -28.99
N SER A 47 -4.07 8.94 -30.24
CA SER A 47 -4.55 8.27 -31.44
C SER A 47 -4.50 6.75 -31.28
N ARG A 48 -5.65 6.07 -31.38
CA ARG A 48 -5.77 4.61 -31.40
C ARG A 48 -5.01 4.07 -32.61
N ALA A 49 -3.69 3.96 -32.49
CA ALA A 49 -2.80 3.52 -33.54
C ALA A 49 -2.96 2.00 -33.67
N LEU A 50 -3.84 1.56 -34.57
CA LEU A 50 -3.92 0.27 -35.31
C LEU A 50 -3.82 -1.09 -34.56
N GLN A 51 -3.08 -1.22 -33.47
CA GLN A 51 -2.88 -2.45 -32.69
C GLN A 51 -4.06 -2.73 -31.74
N ALA A 52 -4.65 -1.70 -31.13
CA ALA A 52 -5.78 -1.88 -30.20
C ALA A 52 -7.07 -2.35 -30.90
N THR A 53 -7.18 -2.19 -32.22
CA THR A 53 -8.29 -2.73 -33.02
C THR A 53 -8.22 -4.25 -33.20
N LYS A 54 -7.08 -4.89 -32.94
CA LYS A 54 -6.89 -6.35 -33.02
C LYS A 54 -7.16 -7.07 -31.69
N SER A 55 -7.49 -6.35 -30.61
CA SER A 55 -7.75 -6.98 -29.31
C SER A 55 -9.07 -7.75 -29.34
N PRO A 56 -9.13 -8.96 -28.76
CA PRO A 56 -10.39 -9.70 -28.64
C PRO A 56 -11.39 -8.90 -27.80
N VAL A 57 -12.68 -9.10 -28.08
CA VAL A 57 -13.75 -8.49 -27.30
C VAL A 57 -13.82 -9.19 -25.94
N TYR A 58 -13.78 -8.42 -24.86
CA TYR A 58 -13.98 -8.93 -23.50
C TYR A 58 -15.46 -9.26 -23.27
N GLU A 59 -15.72 -10.29 -22.46
CA GLU A 59 -17.05 -10.59 -21.95
C GLU A 59 -17.57 -9.40 -21.13
N ARG A 60 -18.84 -9.04 -21.37
CA ARG A 60 -19.51 -7.92 -20.69
C ARG A 60 -20.62 -8.47 -19.82
N VAL A 61 -20.51 -8.22 -18.53
CA VAL A 61 -21.57 -8.50 -17.56
C VAL A 61 -22.31 -7.19 -17.31
N GLU A 62 -23.57 -7.12 -17.72
CA GLU A 62 -24.42 -5.97 -17.43
C GLU A 62 -24.89 -6.04 -15.98
N VAL A 63 -24.74 -4.94 -15.24
CA VAL A 63 -25.15 -4.85 -13.83
C VAL A 63 -25.97 -3.58 -13.63
N ASN A 64 -27.06 -3.68 -12.88
CA ASN A 64 -27.97 -2.57 -12.59
C ASN A 64 -27.47 -1.71 -11.42
N PHE A 65 -26.30 -1.08 -11.56
CA PHE A 65 -25.82 -0.05 -10.63
C PHE A 65 -24.97 1.00 -11.35
N SER A 66 -24.89 2.20 -10.77
CA SER A 66 -24.02 3.29 -11.23
C SER A 66 -22.75 3.37 -10.38
N LEU A 67 -21.60 3.60 -11.04
CA LEU A 67 -20.32 3.83 -10.35
C LEU A 67 -20.22 5.25 -9.75
N SER A 68 -20.93 6.22 -10.33
CA SER A 68 -21.06 7.57 -9.78
C SER A 68 -22.31 7.67 -8.92
N SER A 69 -22.25 8.47 -7.84
CA SER A 69 -23.39 8.79 -6.97
C SER A 69 -24.56 9.38 -7.77
N ASP A 70 -25.79 9.22 -7.24
CA ASP A 70 -27.02 9.65 -7.90
C ASP A 70 -26.98 11.13 -8.31
N PRO A 71 -27.55 11.49 -9.48
CA PRO A 71 -27.54 12.85 -10.00
C PRO A 71 -28.29 13.87 -9.12
N GLU A 72 -29.17 13.42 -8.22
CA GLU A 72 -29.88 14.26 -7.25
C GLU A 72 -29.02 14.60 -6.02
N GLY A 73 -27.87 13.94 -5.83
CA GLY A 73 -26.95 14.09 -4.71
C GLY A 73 -25.54 14.51 -5.13
N LEU A 74 -25.40 15.27 -6.21
CA LEU A 74 -24.12 15.83 -6.68
C LEU A 74 -23.55 16.82 -5.63
N ASP A 75 -22.71 16.31 -4.74
CA ASP A 75 -21.91 17.17 -3.86
C ASP A 75 -20.81 17.86 -4.68
N LEU A 76 -21.06 19.12 -5.06
CA LEU A 76 -20.13 19.97 -5.80
C LEU A 76 -18.81 20.25 -5.07
N ARG A 77 -18.69 19.83 -3.80
CA ARG A 77 -17.43 19.90 -3.03
C ARG A 77 -16.49 18.74 -3.36
N VAL A 78 -17.00 17.66 -3.92
CA VAL A 78 -16.21 16.50 -4.29
C VAL A 78 -15.34 16.87 -5.49
N ARG A 79 -14.02 16.79 -5.29
CA ARG A 79 -13.02 17.09 -6.32
C ARG A 79 -12.17 15.85 -6.57
N PRO A 80 -11.64 15.66 -7.78
CA PRO A 80 -10.65 14.64 -8.04
C PRO A 80 -9.48 14.78 -7.08
N SER A 81 -9.00 13.65 -6.59
CA SER A 81 -7.83 13.61 -5.70
C SER A 81 -6.58 14.11 -6.45
N PRO A 82 -5.73 14.94 -5.82
CA PRO A 82 -4.54 15.48 -6.47
C PRO A 82 -3.48 14.40 -6.69
N GLU A 83 -2.54 14.68 -7.59
CA GLU A 83 -1.37 13.83 -7.79
C GLU A 83 -0.45 13.87 -6.56
N ILE A 84 0.07 12.70 -6.18
CA ILE A 84 1.00 12.50 -5.07
C ILE A 84 2.32 11.96 -5.63
N ALA A 85 3.44 12.50 -5.12
CA ALA A 85 4.76 11.98 -5.45
C ALA A 85 4.96 10.60 -4.81
N ILE A 86 5.47 9.65 -5.59
CA ILE A 86 5.77 8.32 -5.07
C ILE A 86 6.85 8.39 -4.00
N LYS A 87 6.59 7.77 -2.86
CA LYS A 87 7.57 7.59 -1.81
C LYS A 87 8.20 6.20 -1.94
N TYR A 88 9.52 6.16 -2.04
CA TYR A 88 10.31 4.94 -1.95
C TYR A 88 11.09 4.95 -0.65
N HIS A 89 11.19 3.77 -0.04
CA HIS A 89 12.10 3.55 1.08
C HIS A 89 13.52 3.37 0.57
N LEU A 90 14.48 3.79 1.38
CA LEU A 90 15.88 3.50 1.12
C LEU A 90 16.16 2.01 1.41
N PRO A 91 17.17 1.39 0.78
CA PRO A 91 17.50 -0.01 1.03
C PRO A 91 17.72 -0.32 2.52
N GLU A 92 18.32 0.61 3.26
CA GLU A 92 18.56 0.48 4.71
C GLU A 92 17.25 0.49 5.50
N GLU A 93 16.28 1.31 5.08
CA GLU A 93 14.95 1.38 5.69
C GLU A 93 14.14 0.10 5.40
N GLU A 94 14.22 -0.43 4.17
CA GLU A 94 13.56 -1.69 3.82
C GLU A 94 14.13 -2.87 4.63
N ILE A 95 15.45 -2.91 4.82
CA ILE A 95 16.11 -3.91 5.66
C ILE A 95 15.72 -3.75 7.13
N ALA A 96 15.47 -2.52 7.60
CA ALA A 96 15.03 -2.29 8.97
C ALA A 96 13.55 -2.67 9.18
N TYR A 97 12.65 -2.24 8.30
CA TYR A 97 11.20 -2.39 8.49
C TYR A 97 10.65 -3.75 8.08
N GLY A 98 11.12 -4.33 6.97
CA GLY A 98 10.59 -5.61 6.47
C GLY A 98 10.73 -6.76 7.47
N PRO A 99 11.96 -7.10 7.91
CA PRO A 99 12.17 -8.11 8.94
C PRO A 99 11.55 -7.75 10.29
N ALA A 100 11.50 -6.47 10.67
CA ALA A 100 10.89 -6.05 11.93
C ALA A 100 9.37 -6.33 11.94
N CYS A 101 8.65 -5.96 10.89
CA CYS A 101 7.22 -6.27 10.76
C CYS A 101 6.97 -7.78 10.71
N TRP A 102 7.86 -8.54 10.06
CA TRP A 102 7.76 -10.00 10.05
C TRP A 102 7.97 -10.62 11.44
N LEU A 103 8.97 -10.17 12.20
CA LEU A 103 9.22 -10.64 13.56
C LEU A 103 8.04 -10.30 14.49
N TRP A 104 7.44 -9.11 14.33
CA TRP A 104 6.24 -8.72 15.07
C TRP A 104 5.08 -9.68 14.81
N ASP A 105 4.78 -9.93 13.53
CA ASP A 105 3.73 -10.86 13.13
C ASP A 105 4.00 -12.28 13.62
N TYR A 106 5.26 -12.71 13.57
CA TYR A 106 5.68 -14.01 14.06
C TYR A 106 5.46 -14.15 15.57
N LEU A 107 5.83 -13.13 16.35
CA LEU A 107 5.69 -13.13 17.80
C LEU A 107 4.21 -13.19 18.21
N ARG A 108 3.35 -12.30 17.66
CA ARG A 108 1.93 -12.26 18.02
C ARG A 108 1.17 -13.53 17.60
N ARG A 109 1.57 -14.17 16.49
CA ARG A 109 0.90 -15.38 15.97
C ARG A 109 1.40 -16.66 16.62
N SER A 110 2.66 -16.70 17.04
CA SER A 110 3.25 -17.87 17.73
C SER A 110 2.88 -17.94 19.22
N SER A 111 2.37 -16.84 19.80
CA SER A 111 2.07 -16.74 21.24
C SER A 111 3.28 -17.08 22.13
N SER A 112 4.50 -16.84 21.64
CA SER A 112 5.72 -17.06 22.41
C SER A 112 5.99 -15.87 23.34
N GLY A 113 6.68 -16.11 24.46
CA GLY A 113 6.99 -15.07 25.45
C GLY A 113 8.11 -14.10 25.04
N GLY A 114 8.66 -14.22 23.83
CA GLY A 114 9.76 -13.39 23.35
C GLY A 114 10.78 -14.14 22.48
N PHE A 115 11.89 -13.47 22.18
CA PHE A 115 13.00 -14.00 21.40
C PHE A 115 14.22 -14.29 22.29
N PHE A 116 14.93 -15.39 22.01
CA PHE A 116 16.25 -15.66 22.58
C PHE A 116 17.31 -15.40 21.50
N LEU A 117 18.16 -14.40 21.72
CA LEU A 117 19.17 -13.97 20.75
C LEU A 117 20.59 -14.19 21.31
N PRO A 118 21.37 -15.15 20.81
CA PRO A 118 22.76 -15.33 21.21
C PRO A 118 23.65 -14.24 20.60
N LEU A 119 24.27 -13.42 21.45
CA LEU A 119 25.16 -12.34 21.03
C LEU A 119 26.62 -12.81 21.06
N SER A 120 27.24 -12.90 19.89
CA SER A 120 28.67 -13.24 19.75
C SER A 120 29.57 -12.00 19.81
N GLY A 121 29.00 -10.79 19.71
CA GLY A 121 29.74 -9.54 19.54
C GLY A 121 30.13 -9.26 18.09
N GLY A 122 29.76 -10.13 17.14
CA GLY A 122 29.94 -9.92 15.71
C GLY A 122 28.85 -9.05 15.08
N VAL A 123 29.13 -8.54 13.88
CA VAL A 123 28.24 -7.64 13.13
C VAL A 123 26.87 -8.28 12.87
N ASP A 124 26.83 -9.57 12.53
CA ASP A 124 25.56 -10.27 12.23
C ASP A 124 24.66 -10.39 13.47
N SER A 125 25.25 -10.71 14.63
CA SER A 125 24.51 -10.78 15.89
C SER A 125 24.02 -9.39 16.35
N CYS A 126 24.80 -8.35 16.04
CA CYS A 126 24.40 -6.96 16.27
C CYS A 126 23.25 -6.56 15.33
N ALA A 127 23.32 -6.90 14.04
CA ALA A 127 22.25 -6.63 13.07
C ALA A 127 20.94 -7.30 13.49
N ALA A 128 20.98 -8.57 13.92
CA ALA A 128 19.80 -9.25 14.45
C ALA A 128 19.23 -8.55 15.70
N ALA A 129 20.08 -8.06 16.60
CA ALA A 129 19.65 -7.30 17.76
C ALA A 129 19.00 -5.96 17.37
N VAL A 130 19.55 -5.28 16.37
CA VAL A 130 19.00 -4.03 15.82
C VAL A 130 17.65 -4.27 15.15
N LEU A 131 17.44 -5.38 14.43
CA LEU A 131 16.13 -5.72 13.86
C LEU A 131 15.06 -5.96 14.94
N VAL A 132 15.41 -6.67 16.02
CA VAL A 132 14.53 -6.84 17.18
C VAL A 132 14.24 -5.48 17.84
N HIS A 133 15.24 -4.58 17.90
CA HIS A 133 15.03 -3.22 18.39
C HIS A 133 14.09 -2.41 17.48
N SER A 134 14.26 -2.46 16.16
CA SER A 134 13.41 -1.77 15.18
C SER A 134 11.95 -2.21 15.26
N MET A 135 11.68 -3.46 15.67
CA MET A 135 10.32 -3.96 15.95
C MET A 135 9.66 -3.24 17.13
N LEU A 136 10.44 -2.86 18.15
CA LEU A 136 9.95 -2.22 19.37
C LEU A 136 9.82 -0.71 19.26
N VAL A 137 10.56 -0.11 18.32
CA VAL A 137 10.51 1.34 18.09
C VAL A 137 9.18 1.69 17.42
N PRO A 138 8.38 2.61 18.00
CA PRO A 138 7.14 3.07 17.42
C PRO A 138 7.42 4.09 16.31
N SER A 139 8.10 3.66 15.23
CA SER A 139 7.99 4.35 13.94
C SER A 139 6.60 4.13 13.31
N PHE A 140 5.78 3.28 13.93
CA PHE A 140 4.37 3.09 13.64
C PHE A 140 3.52 3.77 14.73
N PRO A 141 2.70 4.79 14.41
CA PRO A 141 1.94 5.55 15.40
C PRO A 141 0.86 4.77 16.18
N TYR A 142 0.74 3.44 15.98
CA TYR A 142 -0.30 2.60 16.58
C TYR A 142 0.19 1.18 16.92
N ALA A 143 1.36 1.02 17.55
CA ALA A 143 1.68 -0.25 18.21
C ALA A 143 1.02 -0.25 19.61
N PRO A 144 -0.08 -1.00 19.85
CA PRO A 144 -0.60 -1.15 21.20
C PRO A 144 0.48 -1.84 22.04
N PHE A 145 0.94 -1.13 23.08
CA PHE A 145 1.70 -1.73 24.16
C PHE A 145 0.91 -2.96 24.65
N PHE A 146 1.48 -4.15 24.51
CA PHE A 146 0.93 -5.35 25.14
C PHE A 146 0.86 -5.10 26.65
N PRO A 147 -0.31 -5.18 27.30
CA PRO A 147 -0.35 -5.30 28.74
C PRO A 147 0.17 -6.70 29.10
N CYS A 148 1.08 -6.75 30.07
CA CYS A 148 1.55 -7.98 30.70
C CYS A 148 0.40 -8.82 31.27
#